data_AF-A0A1Q3BF32-F1
#
_entry.id   AF-A0A1Q3BF32-F1
#
_cell.length_a   1.000
_cell.length_b   1.000
_cell.length_c   1.000
_cell.angle_alpha   90.00
_cell.angle_beta   90.00
_cell.angle_gamma   90.00
#
_symmetry.space_group_name_H-M   'P 1'
#
loop_
_entity.id
_entity.type
_entity.pdbx_description
1 polymer ?
#
loop_
_entity_poly.entity_id
_entity_poly.type
_entity_poly.pdbx_seq_one_letter_code
_entity_poly.pdbx_strand_id
1 'polypeptide(L)' 'VNLQPDPFLNELTGMYERTTETGSVWVTRKRSSLKSKVQRNKMTTAGEPIEYRCLVRATDGKNKMTTVFVSFRGC' A
#
# COMPACT_ATOMS: atom_id res chain seq x y z
N VAL A 1 -3.42 -8.21 5.27
CA VAL A 1 -4.07 -8.72 4.03
C VAL A 1 -3.83 -7.76 2.88
N ASN A 2 -3.66 -8.26 1.65
CA ASN A 2 -3.60 -7.45 0.44
C ASN A 2 -4.99 -7.43 -0.21
N LEU A 3 -5.56 -6.25 -0.43
CA LEU A 3 -6.92 -6.05 -0.92
C LEU A 3 -6.91 -5.32 -2.26
N GLN A 4 -7.96 -5.56 -3.06
CA GLN A 4 -8.28 -4.69 -4.18
C GLN A 4 -8.67 -3.28 -3.66
N PRO A 5 -8.61 -2.25 -4.52
CA PRO A 5 -8.93 -0.88 -4.14
C PRO A 5 -10.28 -0.72 -3.43
N ASP A 6 -11.37 -1.26 -4.00
CA ASP A 6 -12.70 -1.02 -3.45
C ASP A 6 -12.93 -1.70 -2.10
N PRO A 7 -12.58 -3.00 -1.90
CA PRO A 7 -12.63 -3.61 -0.58
C PRO A 7 -11.72 -2.95 0.46
N PHE A 8 -10.59 -2.37 0.03
CA PHE A 8 -9.70 -1.63 0.92
C PHE A 8 -10.37 -0.38 1.50
N LEU A 9 -11.14 0.36 0.68
CA LEU A 9 -11.85 1.56 1.14
C LEU A 9 -12.96 1.23 2.16
N ASN A 10 -13.69 0.13 1.93
CA ASN A 10 -14.72 -0.33 2.86
C ASN A 10 -14.11 -0.68 4.22
N GLU A 11 -13.03 -1.45 4.22
CA GLU A 11 -12.40 -1.83 5.49
C GLU A 11 -11.64 -0.69 6.16
N LEU A 12 -11.07 0.24 5.39
CA LEU A 12 -10.49 1.45 5.95
C LEU A 12 -11.55 2.26 6.69
N THR A 13 -12.75 2.39 6.11
CA THR A 13 -13.90 3.04 6.75
C THR A 13 -14.26 2.32 8.04
N GLY A 14 -14.39 0.98 7.99
CA GLY A 14 -14.65 0.17 9.18
C GLY A 14 -13.59 0.29 10.27
N MET A 15 -12.31 0.48 9.93
CA MET A 15 -11.27 0.76 10.93
C MET A 15 -11.52 2.08 11.66
N TYR A 16 -11.88 3.14 10.93
CA TYR A 16 -12.18 4.43 11.55
C TYR A 16 -13.43 4.36 12.42
N GLU A 17 -14.49 3.68 11.97
CA GLU A 17 -15.72 3.48 12.74
C GLU A 17 -15.48 2.74 14.07
N ARG A 18 -14.57 1.76 14.09
CA ARG A 18 -14.21 1.01 15.30
C ARG A 18 -13.25 1.75 16.24
N THR A 19 -12.56 2.77 15.74
CA THR A 19 -11.47 3.49 16.45
C THR A 19 -11.88 4.93 16.78
N THR A 20 -13.19 5.22 16.81
CA THR A 20 -13.75 6.57 16.99
C THR A 20 -13.48 7.12 18.39
N GLU A 21 -13.68 6.31 19.43
CA GLU A 21 -13.56 6.75 20.83
C GLU A 21 -12.13 6.64 21.36
N THR A 22 -11.43 5.57 20.98
CA THR A 22 -10.06 5.29 21.45
C THR A 22 -9.22 4.63 20.36
N GLY A 23 -7.93 4.99 20.33
CA GLY A 23 -6.94 4.40 19.44
C GLY A 23 -6.50 5.34 18.32
N SER A 24 -5.79 4.79 17.34
CA SER A 24 -5.32 5.55 16.18
C SER A 24 -5.26 4.63 14.96
N VAL A 25 -5.52 5.20 13.80
CA VAL A 25 -5.38 4.51 12.51
C VAL A 25 -4.18 5.10 11.79
N TRP A 26 -3.18 4.27 11.53
CA TRP A 26 -1.99 4.64 10.77
C TRP A 26 -2.17 4.29 9.31
N VAL A 27 -2.17 5.30 8.45
CA VAL A 27 -2.18 5.15 7.00
C VAL A 27 -0.83 5.62 6.45
N THR A 28 -0.19 4.77 5.65
CA THR A 28 1.09 5.10 5.00
C THR A 28 0.98 4.92 3.50
N ARG A 29 1.54 5.87 2.76
CA ARG A 29 1.65 5.85 1.30
C ARG A 29 3.12 5.80 0.92
N LYS A 30 3.48 4.89 0.01
CA LYS A 30 4.87 4.71 -0.45
C LYS A 30 4.94 4.41 -1.93
N ARG A 31 5.85 5.07 -2.66
CA ARG A 31 6.24 4.67 -4.01
C ARG A 31 6.99 3.34 -3.95
N SER A 32 6.50 2.33 -4.66
CA SER A 32 7.03 0.97 -4.60
C SER A 32 7.05 0.34 -5.99
N SER A 33 8.15 -0.33 -6.34
CA SER A 33 8.18 -1.20 -7.52
C SER A 33 7.61 -2.59 -7.25
N LEU A 34 7.20 -2.87 -6.01
CA LEU A 34 6.74 -4.20 -5.54
C LEU A 34 7.78 -5.33 -5.71
N LYS A 35 8.99 -5.01 -6.16
CA LYS A 35 10.10 -5.94 -6.32
C LYS A 35 11.05 -5.86 -5.13
N SER A 36 11.62 -7.01 -4.77
CA SER A 36 12.70 -7.08 -3.80
C SER A 36 13.93 -6.32 -4.30
N LYS A 37 14.85 -5.98 -3.38
CA LYS A 37 16.12 -5.31 -3.75
C LYS A 37 16.90 -6.11 -4.79
N VAL A 38 16.96 -7.43 -4.63
CA VAL A 38 17.66 -8.35 -5.55
C VAL A 38 17.02 -8.33 -6.94
N GLN A 39 15.70 -8.41 -7.02
CA GLN A 39 14.98 -8.36 -8.30
C GLN A 39 15.16 -7.03 -9.02
N ARG A 40 15.14 -5.92 -8.26
CA ARG A 40 15.35 -4.59 -8.80
C ARG A 40 16.74 -4.43 -9.39
N ASN A 41 17.76 -4.87 -8.67
CA ASN A 41 19.15 -4.81 -9.15
C ASN A 41 19.32 -5.58 -10.47
N LYS A 42 18.73 -6.78 -10.57
CA LYS A 42 18.76 -7.56 -11.83
C LYS A 42 18.10 -6.82 -13.00
N MET A 43 16.93 -6.21 -12.77
CA MET A 43 16.24 -5.41 -13.79
C MET A 43 17.07 -4.20 -14.21
N THR A 44 17.68 -3.51 -13.25
CA THR A 44 18.57 -2.37 -13.54
C THR A 44 19.79 -2.80 -14.36
N THR A 45 20.44 -3.92 -14.03
CA THR A 45 21.58 -4.44 -14.81
C THR A 45 21.16 -4.89 -16.21
N ALA A 46 19.96 -5.44 -16.37
CA ALA A 46 19.40 -5.87 -17.65
C ALA A 46 18.85 -4.70 -18.50
N GLY A 47 18.79 -3.47 -17.97
CA GLY A 47 18.20 -2.32 -18.65
C GLY A 47 16.67 -2.34 -18.73
N GLU A 48 16.01 -3.21 -17.95
CA GLU A 48 14.55 -3.37 -17.97
C GLU A 48 13.85 -2.21 -17.23
N PRO A 49 12.74 -1.67 -17.78
CA PRO A 49 12.00 -0.59 -17.13
C PRO A 49 11.37 -1.06 -15.82
N ILE A 50 11.53 -0.25 -14.77
CA ILE A 50 10.92 -0.52 -13.46
C ILE A 50 9.60 0.24 -13.36
N GLU A 51 8.49 -0.51 -13.40
CA GLU A 51 7.18 0.03 -13.13
C GLU A 51 7.04 0.36 -11.63
N TYR A 52 6.71 1.61 -11.33
CA TYR A 52 6.43 2.06 -9.96
C TYR A 52 4.93 2.24 -9.74
N ARG A 53 4.48 1.80 -8.58
CA ARG A 53 3.08 1.91 -8.14
C ARG A 53 3.01 2.57 -6.76
N CYS A 54 1.81 3.01 -6.39
CA CYS A 54 1.54 3.49 -5.04
C CYS A 54 1.16 2.30 -4.15
N LEU A 55 1.94 2.04 -3.11
CA LEU A 55 1.58 1.11 -2.04
C LEU A 55 0.95 1.89 -0.88
N VAL A 56 -0.29 1.55 -0.52
CA VAL A 56 -0.98 2.11 0.64
C VAL A 56 -1.14 1.02 1.68
N ARG A 57 -0.82 1.34 2.95
CA ARG A 57 -1.02 0.44 4.08
C ARG A 57 -1.81 1.14 5.17
N ALA A 58 -2.73 0.42 5.79
CA ALA A 58 -3.52 0.91 6.91
C ALA A 58 -3.46 -0.09 8.07
N THR A 59 -3.44 0.43 9.31
CA THR A 59 -3.54 -0.39 10.52
C THR A 59 -4.10 0.40 11.69
N ASP A 60 -4.90 -0.27 12.52
CA ASP A 60 -5.41 0.20 13.83
C ASP A 60 -4.55 -0.34 15.00
N GLY A 61 -3.36 -0.88 14.70
CA GLY A 61 -2.49 -1.58 15.66
C GLY A 61 -2.80 -3.07 15.82
N LYS A 62 -4.00 -3.53 15.44
CA LYS A 62 -4.41 -4.94 15.50
C LYS A 62 -4.47 -5.55 14.09
N ASN A 63 -5.26 -4.94 13.23
CA ASN A 63 -5.51 -5.33 11.85
C ASN A 63 -4.57 -4.59 10.91
N LYS A 64 -4.05 -5.28 9.90
CA LYS A 64 -3.14 -4.71 8.89
C LYS A 64 -3.66 -4.98 7.50
N MET A 65 -3.85 -3.92 6.73
CA MET A 65 -4.34 -3.96 5.35
C MET A 65 -3.40 -3.24 4.42
N THR A 66 -3.39 -3.65 3.17
CA THR A 66 -2.52 -3.10 2.14
C THR A 66 -3.23 -3.16 0.81
N THR A 67 -3.03 -2.16 -0.03
CA THR A 67 -3.49 -2.16 -1.42
C THR A 67 -2.48 -1.45 -2.30
N VAL A 68 -2.57 -1.69 -3.61
CA VAL A 68 -1.71 -1.08 -4.62
C VAL A 68 -2.59 -0.32 -5.60
N PHE A 69 -2.28 0.96 -5.79
CA PHE A 69 -2.89 1.79 -6.82
C PHE A 69 -1.90 2.03 -7.96
N VAL A 70 -2.40 1.98 -9.19
CA VAL A 70 -1.69 2.47 -10.37
C VAL A 70 -1.75 4.00 -10.31
N SER A 71 -0.60 4.65 -10.17
CA SER A 71 -0.57 6.12 -10.04
C SER A 71 -0.67 6.75 -11.42
N PHE A 72 -1.79 7.42 -11.72
CA PHE A 72 -1.90 8.25 -12.92
C PHE A 72 -1.24 9.63 -12.75
N ARG A 73 -1.06 10.11 -11.51
CA ARG A 73 -0.25 11.28 -11.16
C ARG A 73 0.40 11.13 -9.78
N GLY A 74 1.74 11.21 -9.75
CA GLY A 74 2.55 11.45 -8.56
C GLY A 74 2.41 10.43 -7.42
N CYS A 75 3.07 9.27 -7.54
CA CYS A 75 3.78 8.57 -6.46
C CYS A 75 5.26 8.55 -6.83
#